data_AF-A0A7K2MQZ9-F1
#
_entry.id   AF-A0A7K2MQZ9-F1
#
_cell.length_a   1.000
_cell.length_b   1.000
_cell.length_c   1.000
_cell.angle_alpha   90.00
_cell.angle_beta   90.00
_cell.angle_gamma   90.00
#
_symmetry.space_group_name_H-M   'P 1'
#
loop_
_entity.id
_entity.type
_entity.pdbx_description
1 polymer ?
#
loop_
_entity_poly.entity_id
_entity_poly.type
_entity_poly.pdbx_seq_one_letter_code
_entity_poly.pdbx_strand_id
1 'polypeptide(L)'
;MSSAPTHRHRRSRAALLATVTAALVGTLLAGPGATAPRADAAPAAFTHPGVTVSRGQLDFARAKVEAGAQLWKGAFDRMTASRYADPNRTPKPRAVVECGSYSNPNHGCTDEREDAIAAYTNALAWYITRDERYARKSIELMDAWSAVIRDHTNSNAPLQTGWAGSSWPKAAEIIKYTYTGTWANSGRFATMLRDVYLPEVINGSNSNGNWELTMTEAAVGISVFLEDRASYDRAMARFRTRTAAYVYLESDGDLPKTVPSQHLDTR
;
A
#
# COMPACT_ATOMS: atom_id res chain seq x y z
N MET A 1 9.38 74.45 -29.72
CA MET A 1 8.07 74.49 -29.04
C MET A 1 7.78 73.05 -28.66
N SER A 2 8.11 72.57 -27.45
CA SER A 2 7.56 72.96 -26.14
C SER A 2 6.03 72.77 -26.12
N SER A 3 5.43 72.02 -25.19
CA SER A 3 5.85 71.73 -23.81
C SER A 3 5.41 70.34 -23.32
N ALA A 4 6.01 69.87 -22.22
CA ALA A 4 5.64 68.62 -21.53
C ALA A 4 4.68 68.90 -20.32
N PRO A 5 4.57 68.06 -19.27
CA PRO A 5 3.29 67.50 -18.82
C PRO A 5 2.74 68.10 -17.50
N THR A 6 1.55 67.67 -17.07
CA THR A 6 0.96 68.03 -15.77
C THR A 6 0.59 66.82 -14.89
N HIS A 7 0.64 67.04 -13.58
CA HIS A 7 0.74 65.97 -12.56
C HIS A 7 -0.60 65.51 -11.96
N ARG A 8 -0.56 64.25 -11.49
CA ARG A 8 -1.29 63.64 -10.36
C ARG A 8 -2.27 64.53 -9.57
N HIS A 9 -3.44 63.97 -9.24
CA HIS A 9 -3.89 63.94 -7.85
C HIS A 9 -4.45 62.57 -7.43
N ARG A 10 -4.10 62.18 -6.19
CA ARG A 10 -4.41 60.91 -5.53
C ARG A 10 -5.56 61.15 -4.54
N ARG A 11 -6.63 60.36 -4.57
CA ARG A 11 -7.56 60.24 -3.43
C ARG A 11 -8.19 58.85 -3.38
N SER A 12 -7.89 58.13 -2.30
CA SER A 12 -8.44 56.81 -1.98
C SER A 12 -9.88 56.93 -1.47
N ARG A 13 -10.75 56.00 -1.86
CA ARG A 13 -11.85 55.51 -1.02
C ARG A 13 -11.92 53.99 -1.12
N ALA A 14 -12.17 53.36 0.01
CA ALA A 14 -12.22 51.91 0.18
C ALA A 14 -13.66 51.38 0.09
N ALA A 15 -13.82 50.08 0.37
CA ALA A 15 -15.07 49.31 0.51
C ALA A 15 -15.69 48.78 -0.81
N LEU A 16 -16.20 47.54 -0.89
CA LEU A 16 -16.06 46.36 0.00
C LEU A 16 -16.41 45.06 -0.78
N LEU A 17 -15.89 43.91 -0.31
CA LEU A 17 -16.30 42.50 -0.50
C LEU A 17 -17.24 42.05 -1.66
N ALA A 18 -16.76 41.07 -2.44
CA ALA A 18 -17.22 39.66 -2.43
C ALA A 18 -16.23 38.82 -3.28
N THR A 19 -15.47 37.79 -2.83
CA THR A 19 -15.82 36.46 -2.26
C THR A 19 -16.86 35.72 -3.11
N VAL A 20 -16.68 34.49 -3.62
CA VAL A 20 -15.69 33.39 -3.42
C VAL A 20 -15.69 32.53 -4.72
N THR A 21 -14.82 31.54 -4.99
CA THR A 21 -13.77 30.81 -4.24
C THR A 21 -12.50 30.62 -5.10
N ALA A 22 -11.35 30.40 -4.46
CA ALA A 22 -10.24 29.63 -5.03
C ALA A 22 -9.92 28.47 -4.06
N ALA A 23 -10.13 27.21 -4.48
CA ALA A 23 -9.78 26.03 -3.69
C ALA A 23 -8.27 25.79 -3.78
N LEU A 24 -7.49 26.51 -2.96
CA LEU A 24 -6.05 26.33 -2.88
C LEU A 24 -5.68 25.01 -2.20
N VAL A 25 -4.69 24.34 -2.80
CA VAL A 25 -3.87 23.28 -2.22
C VAL A 25 -3.42 23.71 -0.82
N GLY A 26 -3.77 22.93 0.21
CA GLY A 26 -3.70 23.40 1.60
C GLY A 26 -3.50 22.30 2.67
N THR A 27 -2.80 21.22 2.36
CA THR A 27 -2.46 20.14 3.34
C THR A 27 -1.02 19.65 3.24
N LEU A 28 -0.07 20.58 3.17
CA LEU A 28 1.37 20.31 3.31
C LEU A 28 2.03 21.50 4.04
N LEU A 29 1.87 21.53 5.37
CA LEU A 29 2.66 22.24 6.40
C LEU A 29 1.91 22.21 7.75
N ALA A 30 1.65 21.01 8.27
CA ALA A 30 1.28 20.88 9.68
C ALA A 30 2.54 21.08 10.52
N GLY A 31 2.54 22.10 11.40
CA GLY A 31 3.65 22.33 12.32
C GLY A 31 3.78 21.21 13.37
N PRO A 32 4.95 21.07 14.01
CA PRO A 32 5.17 20.08 15.08
C PRO A 32 4.34 20.47 16.31
N GLY A 33 3.11 19.96 16.39
CA GLY A 33 2.13 20.33 17.42
C GLY A 33 0.68 20.15 17.00
N ALA A 34 0.38 20.03 15.70
CA ALA A 34 -0.93 19.57 15.26
C ALA A 34 -1.03 18.04 15.49
N THR A 35 -1.62 17.63 16.61
CA THR A 35 -2.06 16.25 16.79
C THR A 35 -3.09 15.93 15.72
N ALA A 36 -2.71 15.12 14.74
CA ALA A 36 -3.65 14.61 13.76
C ALA A 36 -4.81 13.92 14.51
N PRO A 37 -6.08 14.21 14.17
CA PRO A 37 -7.20 13.59 14.85
C PRO A 37 -7.07 12.07 14.76
N ARG A 38 -7.25 11.41 15.88
CA ARG A 38 -7.12 9.95 15.98
C ARG A 38 -8.13 9.32 15.02
N ALA A 39 -7.64 8.68 13.96
CA ALA A 39 -8.47 7.89 13.07
C ALA A 39 -8.88 6.62 13.81
N ASP A 40 -10.03 6.65 14.48
CA ASP A 40 -10.56 5.50 15.22
C ASP A 40 -11.29 4.49 14.31
N ALA A 41 -11.84 4.95 13.19
CA ALA A 41 -12.53 4.14 12.18
C ALA A 41 -12.07 4.44 10.75
N ALA A 42 -12.46 3.58 9.80
CA ALA A 42 -12.18 3.70 8.38
C ALA A 42 -12.78 5.00 7.78
N PRO A 43 -12.14 5.60 6.76
CA PRO A 43 -12.72 6.73 6.04
C PRO A 43 -14.00 6.30 5.29
N ALA A 44 -14.85 7.27 4.93
CA ALA A 44 -16.08 7.00 4.19
C ALA A 44 -15.83 6.39 2.79
N ALA A 45 -14.69 6.71 2.17
CA ALA A 45 -14.15 6.13 0.96
C ALA A 45 -12.61 6.11 1.07
N PHE A 46 -11.94 5.12 0.48
CA PHE A 46 -10.49 5.08 0.47
C PHE A 46 -9.90 5.96 -0.66
N THR A 47 -8.64 6.38 -0.49
CA THR A 47 -7.91 7.13 -1.54
C THR A 47 -7.02 6.16 -2.31
N HIS A 48 -7.05 6.22 -3.64
CA HIS A 48 -6.35 5.24 -4.48
C HIS A 48 -5.39 5.86 -5.51
N PRO A 49 -4.17 5.29 -5.68
CA PRO A 49 -3.54 4.31 -4.81
C PRO A 49 -3.36 4.85 -3.38
N GLY A 50 -3.49 3.97 -2.39
CA GLY A 50 -3.37 4.28 -0.96
C GLY A 50 -2.79 3.14 -0.12
N VAL A 51 -2.69 1.92 -0.63
CA VAL A 51 -1.94 0.85 0.05
C VAL A 51 -0.44 1.16 0.01
N THR A 52 0.09 1.63 1.15
CA THR A 52 1.50 2.00 1.39
C THR A 52 2.03 3.21 0.61
N VAL A 53 1.67 3.37 -0.67
CA VAL A 53 2.11 4.46 -1.54
C VAL A 53 0.94 5.18 -2.18
N SER A 54 0.87 6.50 -1.98
CA SER A 54 -0.12 7.38 -2.60
C SER A 54 0.28 7.78 -4.02
N ARG A 55 -0.71 8.21 -4.83
CA ARG A 55 -0.44 8.82 -6.16
C ARG A 55 0.62 9.92 -6.09
N GLY A 56 0.52 10.83 -5.11
CA GLY A 56 1.48 11.94 -4.95
C GLY A 56 2.91 11.47 -4.62
N GLN A 57 3.07 10.39 -3.85
CA GLN A 57 4.39 9.79 -3.60
C GLN A 57 4.95 9.10 -4.85
N LEU A 58 4.09 8.44 -5.64
CA LEU A 58 4.47 7.83 -6.91
C LEU A 58 4.87 8.88 -7.96
N ASP A 59 4.14 10.00 -8.06
CA ASP A 59 4.47 11.13 -8.93
C ASP A 59 5.77 11.82 -8.51
N PHE A 60 5.98 12.01 -7.20
CA PHE A 60 7.25 12.51 -6.67
C PHE A 60 8.43 11.58 -7.01
N ALA A 61 8.29 10.27 -6.77
CA ALA A 61 9.32 9.30 -7.11
C ALA A 61 9.62 9.28 -8.61
N ARG A 62 8.59 9.31 -9.45
CA ARG A 62 8.71 9.41 -10.91
C ARG A 62 9.48 10.67 -11.33
N ALA A 63 9.08 11.85 -10.85
CA ALA A 63 9.75 13.10 -11.19
C ALA A 63 11.23 13.11 -10.77
N LYS A 64 11.57 12.47 -9.65
CA LYS A 64 12.98 12.29 -9.22
C LYS A 64 13.75 11.34 -10.13
N VAL A 65 13.15 10.25 -10.61
CA VAL A 65 13.78 9.32 -11.56
C VAL A 65 13.97 9.97 -12.94
N GLU A 66 12.95 10.66 -13.45
CA GLU A 66 12.99 11.37 -14.74
C GLU A 66 14.05 12.49 -14.73
N ALA A 67 14.21 13.19 -13.59
CA ALA A 67 15.28 14.18 -13.40
C ALA A 67 16.68 13.56 -13.11
N GLY A 68 16.82 12.22 -13.11
CA GLY A 68 18.08 11.54 -12.79
C GLY A 68 18.56 11.70 -11.34
N ALA A 69 17.71 12.20 -10.44
CA ALA A 69 18.08 12.59 -9.09
C ALA A 69 18.40 11.37 -8.21
N GLN A 70 19.53 11.44 -7.51
CA GLN A 70 19.91 10.43 -6.52
C GLN A 70 19.25 10.74 -5.16
N LEU A 71 18.86 9.74 -4.37
CA LEU A 71 19.07 8.29 -4.57
C LEU A 71 17.99 7.57 -5.42
N TRP A 72 16.94 8.28 -5.84
CA TRP A 72 15.78 7.69 -6.53
C TRP A 72 16.15 6.98 -7.83
N LYS A 73 16.94 7.61 -8.71
CA LYS A 73 17.36 7.00 -9.99
C LYS A 73 18.15 5.72 -9.76
N GLY A 74 19.13 5.71 -8.85
CA GLY A 74 19.90 4.50 -8.53
C GLY A 74 19.07 3.39 -7.86
N ALA A 75 18.05 3.74 -7.07
CA ALA A 75 17.11 2.76 -6.52
C ALA A 75 16.21 2.14 -7.59
N PHE A 76 15.68 2.98 -8.50
CA PHE A 76 14.89 2.55 -9.65
C PHE A 76 15.69 1.61 -10.57
N ASP A 77 16.93 1.97 -10.92
CA ASP A 77 17.77 1.17 -11.80
C ASP A 77 18.03 -0.24 -11.23
N ARG A 78 18.32 -0.34 -9.92
CA ARG A 78 18.46 -1.64 -9.23
C ARG A 78 17.16 -2.44 -9.20
N MET A 79 16.00 -1.78 -9.06
CA MET A 79 14.70 -2.43 -9.10
C MET A 79 14.42 -3.01 -10.49
N THR A 80 14.64 -2.26 -11.56
CA THR A 80 14.43 -2.71 -12.95
C THR A 80 15.47 -3.72 -13.44
N ALA A 81 16.67 -3.75 -12.83
CA ALA A 81 17.68 -4.78 -13.10
C ALA A 81 17.45 -6.07 -12.30
N SER A 82 16.45 -6.13 -11.41
CA SER A 82 16.16 -7.33 -10.62
C SER A 82 15.38 -8.37 -11.42
N ARG A 83 15.52 -9.65 -11.05
CA ARG A 83 14.73 -10.78 -11.59
C ARG A 83 13.20 -10.64 -11.45
N TYR A 84 12.74 -9.66 -10.68
CA TYR A 84 11.32 -9.36 -10.50
C TYR A 84 10.78 -8.44 -11.60
N ALA A 85 11.64 -7.74 -12.33
CA ALA A 85 11.32 -6.92 -13.50
C ALA A 85 11.61 -7.61 -14.85
N ASP A 86 12.02 -8.88 -14.83
CA ASP A 86 12.32 -9.65 -16.05
C ASP A 86 11.03 -9.86 -16.89
N PRO A 87 10.96 -9.36 -18.14
CA PRO A 87 9.79 -9.53 -19.00
C PRO A 87 9.52 -11.00 -19.35
N ASN A 88 10.51 -11.89 -19.22
CA ASN A 88 10.39 -13.32 -19.49
C ASN A 88 9.99 -14.14 -18.26
N ARG A 89 9.72 -13.51 -17.11
CA ARG A 89 9.23 -14.22 -15.92
C ARG A 89 7.88 -14.88 -16.24
N THR A 90 7.86 -16.22 -16.19
CA THR A 90 6.65 -17.04 -16.27
C THR A 90 5.99 -17.14 -14.88
N PRO A 91 4.70 -16.80 -14.73
CA PRO A 91 3.96 -17.02 -13.49
C PRO A 91 3.87 -18.51 -13.14
N LYS A 92 3.87 -18.85 -11.85
CA LYS A 92 3.84 -20.24 -11.37
C LYS A 92 2.71 -20.52 -10.35
N PRO A 93 1.45 -20.24 -10.71
CA PRO A 93 0.33 -20.40 -9.79
C PRO A 93 0.08 -21.85 -9.40
N ARG A 94 -0.38 -22.07 -8.17
CA ARG A 94 -0.84 -23.37 -7.66
C ARG A 94 -2.23 -23.23 -7.06
N ALA A 95 -3.03 -24.30 -7.16
CA ALA A 95 -4.38 -24.32 -6.59
C ALA A 95 -4.35 -24.31 -5.05
N VAL A 96 -3.41 -25.06 -4.47
CA VAL A 96 -3.08 -25.02 -3.05
C VAL A 96 -1.61 -24.65 -2.90
N VAL A 97 -1.33 -23.65 -2.06
CA VAL A 97 0.03 -23.31 -1.64
C VAL A 97 0.28 -23.98 -0.29
N GLU A 98 1.04 -25.07 -0.27
CA GLU A 98 1.37 -25.79 0.96
C GLU A 98 2.75 -25.39 1.46
N CYS A 99 2.80 -24.88 2.70
CA CYS A 99 4.01 -24.36 3.33
C CYS A 99 4.19 -24.94 4.73
N GLY A 100 5.10 -25.90 4.86
CA GLY A 100 5.50 -26.42 6.18
C GLY A 100 6.46 -25.48 6.91
N SER A 101 6.94 -25.94 8.06
CA SER A 101 7.88 -25.16 8.90
C SER A 101 9.14 -24.79 8.11
N TYR A 102 9.59 -23.53 8.23
CA TYR A 102 10.66 -22.94 7.41
C TYR A 102 10.42 -23.04 5.89
N SER A 103 9.16 -23.13 5.44
CA SER A 103 8.79 -23.47 4.06
C SER A 103 9.31 -24.84 3.61
N ASN A 104 9.24 -25.86 4.48
CA ASN A 104 9.50 -27.26 4.13
C ASN A 104 8.31 -28.16 4.56
N PRO A 105 7.52 -28.72 3.62
CA PRO A 105 7.66 -28.61 2.16
C PRO A 105 7.44 -27.17 1.64
N ASN A 106 7.97 -26.92 0.44
CA ASN A 106 7.77 -25.69 -0.34
C ASN A 106 6.95 -26.00 -1.59
N HIS A 107 5.63 -26.08 -1.47
CA HIS A 107 4.75 -26.34 -2.60
C HIS A 107 4.01 -25.06 -2.98
N GLY A 108 4.79 -24.08 -3.47
CA GLY A 108 4.29 -22.81 -3.99
C GLY A 108 4.70 -21.56 -3.19
N CYS A 109 5.23 -21.72 -1.98
CA CYS A 109 5.55 -20.61 -1.07
C CYS A 109 6.50 -19.58 -1.71
N THR A 110 7.59 -20.07 -2.28
CA THR A 110 8.56 -19.20 -2.97
C THR A 110 7.99 -18.66 -4.27
N ASP A 111 7.32 -19.50 -5.06
CA ASP A 111 6.75 -19.13 -6.36
C ASP A 111 5.73 -17.99 -6.22
N GLU A 112 4.78 -18.12 -5.29
CA GLU A 112 3.75 -17.13 -4.97
C GLU A 112 4.35 -15.81 -4.49
N ARG A 113 5.22 -15.87 -3.46
CA ARG A 113 5.79 -14.66 -2.85
C ARG A 113 6.62 -13.88 -3.88
N GLU A 114 7.37 -14.57 -4.71
CA GLU A 114 8.16 -13.93 -5.76
C GLU A 114 7.31 -13.37 -6.90
N ASP A 115 6.21 -14.03 -7.28
CA ASP A 115 5.27 -13.50 -8.28
C ASP A 115 4.51 -12.28 -7.77
N ALA A 116 4.15 -12.25 -6.48
CA ALA A 116 3.55 -11.08 -5.83
C ALA A 116 4.53 -9.87 -5.80
N ILE A 117 5.79 -10.12 -5.46
CA ILE A 117 6.87 -9.10 -5.52
C ILE A 117 7.12 -8.66 -6.96
N ALA A 118 7.10 -9.57 -7.93
CA ALA A 118 7.24 -9.24 -9.35
C ALA A 118 6.07 -8.39 -9.85
N ALA A 119 4.83 -8.70 -9.47
CA ALA A 119 3.67 -7.90 -9.84
C ALA A 119 3.78 -6.46 -9.33
N TYR A 120 4.19 -6.26 -8.08
CA TYR A 120 4.39 -4.92 -7.51
C TYR A 120 5.59 -4.19 -8.12
N THR A 121 6.69 -4.91 -8.39
CA THR A 121 7.88 -4.38 -9.08
C THR A 121 7.53 -3.87 -10.48
N ASN A 122 6.76 -4.65 -11.24
CA ASN A 122 6.28 -4.27 -12.57
C ASN A 122 5.26 -3.12 -12.50
N ALA A 123 4.38 -3.07 -11.48
CA ALA A 123 3.46 -1.95 -11.31
C ALA A 123 4.20 -0.62 -11.03
N LEU A 124 5.23 -0.64 -10.18
CA LEU A 124 6.11 0.50 -9.91
C LEU A 124 6.91 0.92 -11.16
N ALA A 125 7.51 -0.05 -11.86
CA ALA A 125 8.27 0.19 -13.08
C ALA A 125 7.39 0.83 -14.16
N TRP A 126 6.17 0.33 -14.35
CA TRP A 126 5.18 0.93 -15.22
C TRP A 126 4.81 2.35 -14.78
N TYR A 127 4.53 2.60 -13.50
CA TYR A 127 4.12 3.94 -13.05
C TYR A 127 5.19 4.99 -13.35
N ILE A 128 6.46 4.64 -13.11
CA ILE A 128 7.61 5.53 -13.27
C ILE A 128 7.95 5.76 -14.75
N THR A 129 7.97 4.70 -15.57
CA THR A 129 8.38 4.78 -16.99
C THR A 129 7.26 5.09 -17.96
N ARG A 130 6.01 4.76 -17.59
CA ARG A 130 4.84 4.63 -18.47
C ARG A 130 5.00 3.62 -19.61
N ASP A 131 6.01 2.74 -19.57
CA ASP A 131 6.13 1.62 -20.50
C ASP A 131 5.09 0.54 -20.18
N GLU A 132 4.10 0.41 -21.06
CA GLU A 132 2.97 -0.50 -20.97
C GLU A 132 3.36 -1.98 -20.82
N ARG A 133 4.56 -2.38 -21.25
CA ARG A 133 5.06 -3.76 -21.08
C ARG A 133 5.08 -4.18 -19.61
N TYR A 134 5.46 -3.27 -18.72
CA TYR A 134 5.47 -3.51 -17.28
C TYR A 134 4.02 -3.61 -16.72
N ALA A 135 3.06 -2.78 -17.18
CA ALA A 135 1.67 -2.92 -16.75
C ALA A 135 1.09 -4.28 -17.15
N ARG A 136 1.34 -4.70 -18.40
CA ARG A 136 0.90 -6.02 -18.89
C ARG A 136 1.50 -7.16 -18.08
N LYS A 137 2.81 -7.14 -17.76
CA LYS A 137 3.43 -8.19 -16.94
C LYS A 137 2.91 -8.20 -15.50
N SER A 138 2.63 -7.04 -14.91
CA SER A 138 1.97 -6.94 -13.60
C SER A 138 0.57 -7.58 -13.62
N ILE A 139 -0.24 -7.25 -14.63
CA ILE A 139 -1.56 -7.84 -14.86
C ILE A 139 -1.47 -9.36 -15.09
N GLU A 140 -0.54 -9.83 -15.92
CA GLU A 140 -0.32 -11.25 -16.22
C GLU A 140 -0.07 -12.07 -14.95
N LEU A 141 0.80 -11.59 -14.06
CA LEU A 141 1.10 -12.24 -12.78
C LEU A 141 -0.15 -12.29 -11.87
N MET A 142 -0.85 -11.18 -11.73
CA MET A 142 -2.09 -11.09 -10.94
C MET A 142 -3.22 -11.98 -11.50
N ASP A 143 -3.36 -12.02 -12.83
CA ASP A 143 -4.38 -12.80 -13.53
C ASP A 143 -4.12 -14.30 -13.46
N ALA A 144 -2.85 -14.72 -13.53
CA ALA A 144 -2.44 -16.11 -13.42
C ALA A 144 -2.74 -16.69 -12.03
N TRP A 145 -2.40 -15.97 -10.96
CA TRP A 145 -2.70 -16.41 -9.59
C TRP A 145 -4.20 -16.40 -9.30
N SER A 146 -4.92 -15.33 -9.64
CA SER A 146 -6.38 -15.25 -9.41
C SER A 146 -7.22 -16.24 -10.20
N ALA A 147 -6.71 -16.77 -11.32
CA ALA A 147 -7.37 -17.86 -12.03
C ALA A 147 -7.32 -19.18 -11.26
N VAL A 148 -6.27 -19.43 -10.47
CA VAL A 148 -5.88 -20.78 -10.04
C VAL A 148 -5.94 -20.98 -8.52
N ILE A 149 -5.41 -20.07 -7.71
CA ILE A 149 -5.27 -20.30 -6.25
C ILE A 149 -6.62 -20.39 -5.55
N ARG A 150 -6.71 -21.31 -4.59
CA ARG A 150 -7.92 -21.62 -3.79
C ARG A 150 -7.65 -21.69 -2.30
N ASP A 151 -6.43 -22.05 -1.88
CA ASP A 151 -6.14 -22.31 -0.48
C ASP A 151 -4.64 -22.19 -0.13
N HIS A 152 -4.35 -21.93 1.14
CA HIS A 152 -3.02 -21.92 1.75
C HIS A 152 -3.00 -22.90 2.92
N THR A 153 -2.10 -23.88 2.92
CA THR A 153 -2.14 -24.99 3.88
C THR A 153 -0.79 -25.25 4.58
N ASN A 154 -0.86 -26.06 5.63
CA ASN A 154 0.26 -26.43 6.52
C ASN A 154 0.71 -25.24 7.41
N SER A 155 1.59 -25.52 8.37
CA SER A 155 1.91 -24.68 9.55
C SER A 155 2.37 -23.25 9.25
N ASN A 156 2.88 -22.95 8.06
CA ASN A 156 3.34 -21.63 7.67
C ASN A 156 2.35 -20.86 6.76
N ALA A 157 1.16 -21.42 6.49
CA ALA A 157 0.12 -20.79 5.67
C ALA A 157 -0.23 -19.35 6.09
N PRO A 158 -0.46 -19.02 7.38
CA PRO A 158 -0.85 -17.66 7.76
C PRO A 158 0.26 -16.62 7.46
N LEU A 159 1.52 -16.98 7.70
CA LEU A 159 2.67 -16.11 7.41
C LEU A 159 2.91 -15.96 5.90
N GLN A 160 2.83 -17.06 5.15
CA GLN A 160 2.97 -17.06 3.70
C GLN A 160 1.90 -16.17 3.04
N THR A 161 0.63 -16.37 3.42
CA THR A 161 -0.50 -15.58 2.93
C THR A 161 -0.34 -14.11 3.30
N GLY A 162 0.19 -13.80 4.49
CA GLY A 162 0.56 -12.45 4.88
C GLY A 162 1.66 -11.83 3.99
N TRP A 163 2.72 -12.56 3.65
CA TRP A 163 3.79 -12.05 2.78
C TRP A 163 3.34 -11.78 1.34
N ALA A 164 2.59 -12.70 0.73
CA ALA A 164 2.07 -12.51 -0.62
C ALA A 164 0.94 -11.47 -0.64
N GLY A 165 -0.02 -11.59 0.29
CA GLY A 165 -1.15 -10.69 0.48
C GLY A 165 -0.79 -9.26 0.88
N SER A 166 0.42 -9.00 1.39
CA SER A 166 0.90 -7.61 1.58
C SER A 166 1.40 -6.98 0.28
N SER A 167 1.74 -7.76 -0.74
CA SER A 167 2.29 -7.28 -2.01
C SER A 167 1.23 -7.20 -3.12
N TRP A 168 0.29 -8.15 -3.15
CA TRP A 168 -0.79 -8.21 -4.14
C TRP A 168 -1.64 -6.94 -4.23
N PRO A 169 -2.16 -6.36 -3.13
CA PRO A 169 -2.96 -5.13 -3.20
C PRO A 169 -2.12 -3.94 -3.67
N LYS A 170 -0.85 -3.82 -3.24
CA LYS A 170 0.03 -2.73 -3.67
C LYS A 170 0.22 -2.69 -5.20
N ALA A 171 0.36 -3.86 -5.83
CA ALA A 171 0.40 -3.98 -7.29
C ALA A 171 -0.94 -3.58 -7.93
N ALA A 172 -2.03 -4.17 -7.42
CA ALA A 172 -3.37 -4.01 -7.96
C ALA A 172 -3.90 -2.56 -7.85
N GLU A 173 -3.60 -1.87 -6.76
CA GLU A 173 -3.89 -0.45 -6.53
C GLU A 173 -3.28 0.44 -7.62
N ILE A 174 -1.97 0.28 -7.86
CA ILE A 174 -1.24 1.07 -8.84
C ILE A 174 -1.81 0.84 -10.23
N ILE A 175 -2.05 -0.41 -10.62
CA ILE A 175 -2.64 -0.74 -11.92
C ILE A 175 -4.07 -0.23 -12.01
N LYS A 176 -5.00 -0.75 -11.20
CA LYS A 176 -6.46 -0.52 -11.31
C LYS A 176 -6.86 0.96 -11.34
N TYR A 177 -6.19 1.79 -10.53
CA TYR A 177 -6.60 3.20 -10.36
C TYR A 177 -5.75 4.20 -11.14
N THR A 178 -4.68 3.77 -11.83
CA THR A 178 -3.79 4.72 -12.51
C THR A 178 -3.37 4.31 -13.93
N TYR A 179 -3.45 3.04 -14.29
CA TYR A 179 -3.21 2.57 -15.66
C TYR A 179 -4.43 2.84 -16.53
N THR A 180 -4.21 3.41 -17.72
CA THR A 180 -5.26 3.80 -18.67
C THR A 180 -5.65 2.69 -19.64
N GLY A 181 -4.92 1.57 -19.65
CA GLY A 181 -5.29 0.38 -20.41
C GLY A 181 -6.27 -0.51 -19.65
N THR A 182 -6.68 -1.62 -20.27
CA THR A 182 -7.72 -2.50 -19.71
C THR A 182 -7.12 -3.59 -18.80
N TRP A 183 -7.69 -3.75 -17.60
CA TRP A 183 -7.49 -4.93 -16.75
C TRP A 183 -8.82 -5.66 -16.51
N ALA A 184 -9.22 -6.48 -17.49
CA ALA A 184 -10.54 -7.12 -17.54
C ALA A 184 -10.82 -8.06 -16.36
N ASN A 185 -9.78 -8.73 -15.84
CA ASN A 185 -9.91 -9.72 -14.76
C ASN A 185 -9.75 -9.11 -13.35
N SER A 186 -9.67 -7.78 -13.21
CA SER A 186 -9.55 -7.09 -11.92
C SER A 186 -10.64 -7.50 -10.90
N GLY A 187 -11.85 -7.81 -11.37
CA GLY A 187 -12.92 -8.38 -10.55
C GLY A 187 -12.58 -9.78 -9.98
N ARG A 188 -12.04 -10.68 -10.80
CA ARG A 188 -11.58 -12.02 -10.36
C ARG A 188 -10.45 -11.90 -9.34
N PHE A 189 -9.53 -10.96 -9.55
CA PHE A 189 -8.46 -10.69 -8.59
C PHE A 189 -8.99 -10.17 -7.25
N ALA A 190 -9.99 -9.29 -7.26
CA ALA A 190 -10.67 -8.85 -6.05
C ALA A 190 -11.39 -10.02 -5.32
N THR A 191 -12.03 -10.93 -6.06
CA THR A 191 -12.61 -12.17 -5.50
C THR A 191 -11.52 -13.05 -4.87
N MET A 192 -10.39 -13.28 -5.53
CA MET A 192 -9.26 -14.04 -4.97
C MET A 192 -8.78 -13.44 -3.63
N LEU A 193 -8.60 -12.12 -3.56
CA LEU A 193 -8.18 -11.46 -2.31
C LEU A 193 -9.22 -11.58 -1.20
N ARG A 194 -10.51 -11.48 -1.53
CA ARG A 194 -11.62 -11.57 -0.56
C ARG A 194 -11.80 -12.99 -0.01
N ASP A 195 -11.76 -13.98 -0.90
CA ASP A 195 -12.26 -15.32 -0.60
C ASP A 195 -11.13 -16.30 -0.24
N VAL A 196 -9.88 -16.04 -0.66
CA VAL A 196 -8.71 -16.88 -0.37
C VAL A 196 -7.77 -16.20 0.65
N TYR A 197 -7.34 -14.96 0.38
CA TYR A 197 -6.30 -14.33 1.22
C TYR A 197 -6.84 -13.74 2.52
N LEU A 198 -7.96 -12.99 2.46
CA LEU A 198 -8.47 -12.26 3.62
C LEU A 198 -8.85 -13.15 4.82
N PRO A 199 -9.52 -14.33 4.66
CA PRO A 199 -9.92 -15.17 5.78
C PRO A 199 -8.73 -15.70 6.59
N GLU A 200 -7.64 -16.04 5.92
CA GLU A 200 -6.39 -16.50 6.53
C GLU A 200 -5.72 -15.40 7.38
N VAL A 201 -5.72 -14.14 6.90
CA VAL A 201 -4.93 -13.07 7.53
C VAL A 201 -5.71 -12.22 8.54
N ILE A 202 -7.02 -12.02 8.36
CA ILE A 202 -7.83 -11.10 9.19
C ILE A 202 -7.96 -11.54 10.67
N ASN A 203 -7.83 -12.85 10.90
CA ASN A 203 -7.93 -13.46 12.23
C ASN A 203 -6.63 -13.32 13.06
N GLY A 204 -5.52 -12.87 12.46
CA GLY A 204 -4.24 -12.71 13.15
C GLY A 204 -3.61 -14.05 13.56
N SER A 205 -2.57 -14.00 14.39
CA SER A 205 -1.86 -15.19 14.84
C SER A 205 -1.46 -15.09 16.31
N ASN A 206 -1.61 -16.19 17.04
CA ASN A 206 -1.12 -16.37 18.40
C ASN A 206 0.33 -16.88 18.47
N SER A 207 0.99 -17.07 17.31
CA SER A 207 2.43 -17.37 17.22
C SER A 207 3.26 -16.10 17.54
N ASN A 208 4.33 -15.83 16.79
CA ASN A 208 5.16 -14.65 17.02
C ASN A 208 4.45 -13.38 16.54
N GLY A 209 4.61 -12.26 17.27
CA GLY A 209 3.91 -11.01 16.94
C GLY A 209 4.28 -10.41 15.57
N ASN A 210 5.44 -10.77 14.99
CA ASN A 210 5.77 -10.40 13.62
C ASN A 210 4.89 -11.10 12.57
N TRP A 211 4.38 -12.31 12.86
CA TRP A 211 3.40 -12.98 11.98
C TRP A 211 2.11 -12.18 11.96
N GLU A 212 1.58 -11.85 13.14
CA GLU A 212 0.34 -11.07 13.22
C GLU A 212 0.48 -9.67 12.59
N LEU A 213 1.62 -9.00 12.75
CA LEU A 213 1.87 -7.71 12.07
C LEU A 213 1.88 -7.85 10.54
N THR A 214 2.56 -8.86 9.98
CA THR A 214 2.57 -9.11 8.52
C THR A 214 1.19 -9.51 8.00
N MET A 215 0.45 -10.36 8.72
CA MET A 215 -0.93 -10.70 8.39
C MET A 215 -1.84 -9.46 8.43
N THR A 216 -1.63 -8.57 9.41
CA THR A 216 -2.39 -7.32 9.53
C THR A 216 -2.06 -6.33 8.41
N GLU A 217 -0.81 -6.25 7.95
CA GLU A 217 -0.42 -5.46 6.77
C GLU A 217 -1.18 -5.95 5.52
N ALA A 218 -1.23 -7.27 5.29
CA ALA A 218 -2.00 -7.87 4.21
C ALA A 218 -3.50 -7.57 4.34
N ALA A 219 -4.08 -7.79 5.54
CA ALA A 219 -5.49 -7.54 5.81
C ALA A 219 -5.89 -6.08 5.54
N VAL A 220 -5.08 -5.11 5.99
CA VAL A 220 -5.29 -3.68 5.72
C VAL A 220 -5.20 -3.39 4.22
N GLY A 221 -4.17 -3.87 3.53
CA GLY A 221 -3.99 -3.65 2.10
C GLY A 221 -5.13 -4.22 1.25
N ILE A 222 -5.56 -5.45 1.56
CA ILE A 222 -6.71 -6.10 0.92
C ILE A 222 -7.98 -5.28 1.18
N SER A 223 -8.24 -4.90 2.43
CA SER A 223 -9.44 -4.16 2.81
C SER A 223 -9.57 -2.82 2.09
N VAL A 224 -8.47 -2.08 1.92
CA VAL A 224 -8.42 -0.85 1.10
C VAL A 224 -8.81 -1.15 -0.34
N PHE A 225 -8.12 -2.08 -1.02
CA PHE A 225 -8.37 -2.40 -2.44
C PHE A 225 -9.79 -2.92 -2.72
N LEU A 226 -10.43 -3.55 -1.72
CA LEU A 226 -11.79 -4.08 -1.77
C LEU A 226 -12.87 -3.07 -1.32
N GLU A 227 -12.49 -1.87 -0.88
CA GLU A 227 -13.37 -0.86 -0.24
C GLU A 227 -14.10 -1.40 1.02
N ASP A 228 -13.51 -2.40 1.69
CA ASP A 228 -14.09 -3.07 2.86
C ASP A 228 -13.67 -2.38 4.17
N ARG A 229 -14.48 -1.42 4.58
CA ARG A 229 -14.30 -0.66 5.83
C ARG A 229 -14.38 -1.54 7.08
N ALA A 230 -15.21 -2.59 7.09
CA ALA A 230 -15.39 -3.44 8.27
C ALA A 230 -14.15 -4.32 8.52
N SER A 231 -13.61 -4.92 7.46
CA SER A 231 -12.34 -5.65 7.52
C SER A 231 -11.16 -4.72 7.82
N TYR A 232 -11.16 -3.50 7.26
CA TYR A 232 -10.14 -2.50 7.59
C TYR A 232 -10.14 -2.15 9.08
N ASP A 233 -11.30 -1.85 9.67
CA ASP A 233 -11.41 -1.49 11.09
C ASP A 233 -11.00 -2.65 12.01
N ARG A 234 -11.39 -3.88 11.65
CA ARG A 234 -10.96 -5.09 12.36
C ARG A 234 -9.45 -5.29 12.30
N ALA A 235 -8.84 -5.10 11.14
CA ALA A 235 -7.39 -5.19 10.97
C ALA A 235 -6.65 -4.06 11.73
N MET A 236 -7.13 -2.82 11.64
CA MET A 236 -6.54 -1.68 12.34
C MET A 236 -6.71 -1.75 13.86
N ALA A 237 -7.80 -2.32 14.37
CA ALA A 237 -7.95 -2.61 15.80
C ALA A 237 -6.85 -3.58 16.27
N ARG A 238 -6.66 -4.69 15.55
CA ARG A 238 -5.59 -5.66 15.80
C ARG A 238 -4.20 -5.03 15.74
N PHE A 239 -3.93 -4.21 14.71
CA PHE A 239 -2.66 -3.47 14.59
C PHE A 239 -2.40 -2.59 15.82
N ARG A 240 -3.38 -1.81 16.27
CA ARG A 240 -3.24 -0.92 17.44
C ARG A 240 -2.97 -1.73 18.72
N THR A 241 -3.64 -2.86 18.92
CA THR A 241 -3.38 -3.76 20.06
C THR A 241 -1.97 -4.38 20.00
N ARG A 242 -1.56 -4.89 18.84
CA ARG A 242 -0.26 -5.55 18.67
C ARG A 242 0.91 -4.57 18.76
N THR A 243 0.80 -3.39 18.16
CA THR A 243 1.87 -2.38 18.16
C THR A 243 2.15 -1.83 19.57
N ALA A 244 1.15 -1.74 20.44
CA ALA A 244 1.35 -1.35 21.85
C ALA A 244 2.24 -2.34 22.64
N ALA A 245 2.39 -3.59 22.18
CA ALA A 245 3.29 -4.60 22.74
C ALA A 245 4.65 -4.68 22.02
N TYR A 246 4.95 -3.72 21.12
CA TYR A 246 6.22 -3.65 20.37
C TYR A 246 6.88 -2.27 20.46
N VAL A 247 6.09 -1.20 20.56
CA VAL A 247 6.55 0.18 20.67
C VAL A 247 6.23 0.66 22.08
N TYR A 248 7.24 0.62 22.95
CA TYR A 248 7.12 1.08 24.33
C TYR A 248 7.36 2.59 24.41
N LEU A 249 6.45 3.27 25.08
CA LEU A 249 6.56 4.69 25.42
C LEU A 249 6.78 4.83 26.93
N GLU A 250 7.48 5.89 27.36
CA GLU A 250 7.64 6.21 28.79
C GLU A 250 6.28 6.36 29.51
N SER A 251 5.23 6.74 28.77
CA SER A 251 3.85 6.82 29.26
C SER A 251 3.16 5.48 29.51
N ASP A 252 3.77 4.35 29.14
CA ASP A 252 3.19 3.02 29.33
C ASP A 252 3.49 2.41 30.72
N GLY A 253 4.44 3.00 31.46
CA GLY A 253 4.90 2.55 32.78
C GLY A 253 6.13 1.65 32.72
N ASP A 254 6.53 1.12 33.88
CA ASP A 254 7.80 0.39 34.06
C ASP A 254 7.87 -0.96 33.32
N LEU A 255 6.73 -1.49 32.86
CA LEU A 255 6.61 -2.81 32.28
C LEU A 255 5.99 -2.78 30.87
N PRO A 256 6.43 -3.68 29.97
CA PRO A 256 5.88 -3.79 28.63
C PRO A 256 4.39 -4.18 28.66
N LYS A 257 3.59 -3.59 27.77
CA LYS A 257 2.21 -4.02 27.52
C LYS A 257 2.20 -5.37 26.79
N THR A 258 1.23 -6.23 27.12
CA THR A 258 1.03 -7.51 26.45
C THR A 258 -0.19 -7.49 25.52
N VAL A 259 -0.27 -8.48 24.62
CA VAL A 259 -1.49 -8.72 23.83
C VAL A 259 -2.40 -9.67 24.60
N PRO A 260 -3.65 -9.29 24.94
CA PRO A 260 -4.50 -10.07 25.84
C PRO A 260 -4.74 -11.53 25.41
N SER A 261 -4.79 -11.81 24.10
CA SER A 261 -5.00 -13.18 23.57
C SER A 261 -3.80 -14.11 23.75
N GLN A 262 -2.64 -13.60 24.16
CA GLN A 262 -1.44 -14.41 24.38
C GLN A 262 -1.25 -14.81 25.85
N HIS A 263 -2.08 -14.29 26.77
CA HIS A 263 -2.06 -14.62 28.20
C HIS A 263 -0.67 -14.51 28.86
N LEU A 264 0.15 -13.57 28.40
CA LEU A 264 1.48 -13.29 28.94
C LEU A 264 1.37 -12.38 30.17
N ASP A 265 2.09 -12.74 31.24
CA ASP A 265 2.42 -11.85 32.36
C ASP A 265 3.79 -11.22 32.10
N THR A 266 3.99 -10.00 32.61
CA THR A 266 5.24 -9.23 32.51
C THR A 266 5.85 -8.93 33.87
N ARG A 267 5.38 -9.63 34.91
CA ARG A 267 5.89 -9.61 36.30
C ARG A 267 6.56 -10.93 36.68
#